data_AF-A0A7C3JX53-F1
#
_entry.id   AF-A0A7C3JX53-F1
#
_cell.length_a   1.000
_cell.length_b   1.000
_cell.length_c   1.000
_cell.angle_alpha   90.00
_cell.angle_beta   90.00
_cell.angle_gamma   90.00
#
_symmetry.space_group_name_H-M   'P 1'
#
loop_
_entity.id
_entity.type
_entity.pdbx_description
1 polymer ?
#
loop_
_entity_poly.entity_id
_entity_poly.type
_entity_poly.pdbx_seq_one_letter_code
_entity_poly.pdbx_strand_id
1 'polypeptide(L)'
;MSDEQERHETRADMPGPPPGGMGEWEKGAGESAQSKAEQLKEKGAEYVESAGRQVEAGKEQAAGGMERAAEMVRERTEGKGGMTAEAGAKAAETVERASGYLRQHRAGEIWDDIEKYAREHPAQALAGAVVAGFVIGRMLR
;
A
#
# COMPACT_ATOMS: atom_id res chain seq x y z
N MET A 1 -13.54 55.31 23.00
CA MET A 1 -12.81 54.35 23.84
C MET A 1 -13.82 53.34 24.37
N SER A 2 -14.31 52.42 23.52
CA SER A 2 -15.18 51.31 23.90
C SER A 2 -15.15 50.29 22.77
N ASP A 3 -14.09 49.49 22.72
CA ASP A 3 -14.08 48.23 21.99
C ASP A 3 -13.76 47.15 23.02
N GLU A 4 -14.81 46.72 23.69
CA GLU A 4 -14.83 45.48 24.45
C GLU A 4 -14.55 44.35 23.46
N GLN A 5 -13.30 43.89 23.45
CA GLN A 5 -12.92 42.63 22.83
C GLN A 5 -13.67 41.50 23.53
N GLU A 6 -14.82 41.14 22.98
CA GLU A 6 -15.44 39.84 23.17
C GLU A 6 -14.48 38.79 22.60
N ARG A 7 -13.55 38.34 23.45
CA ARG A 7 -12.83 37.09 23.21
C ARG A 7 -13.84 35.95 23.30
N HIS A 8 -14.45 35.64 22.17
CA HIS A 8 -15.08 34.36 21.94
C HIS A 8 -14.00 33.29 22.08
N GLU A 9 -13.94 32.67 23.26
CA GLU A 9 -13.29 31.38 23.44
C GLU A 9 -14.05 30.37 22.56
N THR A 10 -13.57 30.21 21.33
CA THR A 10 -13.89 29.02 20.53
C THR A 10 -13.16 27.85 21.17
N ARG A 11 -13.67 27.40 22.31
CA ARG A 11 -13.42 26.06 22.81
C ARG A 11 -13.89 25.13 21.71
N ALA A 12 -12.92 24.61 20.95
CA ALA A 12 -13.17 23.64 19.90
C ALA A 12 -14.09 22.55 20.47
N ASP A 13 -15.33 22.56 20.02
CA ASP A 13 -16.29 21.48 20.19
C ASP A 13 -15.73 20.30 19.40
N MET A 14 -14.79 19.59 20.03
CA MET A 14 -14.36 18.30 19.52
C MET A 14 -15.51 17.34 19.80
N PRO A 15 -16.13 16.74 18.76
CA PRO A 15 -17.16 15.74 18.98
C PRO A 15 -16.55 14.63 19.84
N GLY A 16 -17.07 14.45 21.04
CA GLY A 16 -16.68 13.35 21.91
C GLY A 16 -16.90 12.02 21.18
N PRO A 17 -16.09 10.99 21.45
CA PRO A 17 -16.33 9.68 20.88
C PRO A 17 -17.78 9.25 21.18
N PRO A 18 -18.51 8.71 20.20
CA PRO A 18 -19.93 8.42 20.36
C PRO A 18 -20.14 7.48 21.55
N PRO A 19 -21.15 7.74 22.41
CA PRO A 19 -21.49 6.84 23.50
C PRO A 19 -22.13 5.57 22.92
N GLY A 20 -21.30 4.59 22.59
CA GLY A 20 -21.67 3.29 22.06
C GLY A 20 -20.47 2.36 22.21
N GLY A 21 -20.69 1.20 22.83
CA GLY A 21 -19.63 0.25 23.17
C GLY A 21 -18.87 -0.23 21.93
N MET A 22 -17.67 -0.76 22.15
CA MET A 22 -16.77 -1.16 21.06
C MET A 22 -17.42 -2.06 19.99
N GLY A 23 -18.43 -2.85 20.37
CA GLY A 23 -19.13 -3.76 19.46
C GLY A 23 -20.11 -3.12 18.46
N GLU A 24 -20.58 -1.89 18.65
CA GLU A 24 -21.53 -1.26 17.71
C GLU A 24 -20.84 -0.58 16.53
N TRP A 25 -19.66 0.02 16.74
CA TRP A 25 -18.86 0.56 15.64
C TRP A 25 -18.22 -0.55 14.79
N GLU A 26 -17.89 -1.70 15.40
CA GLU A 26 -17.39 -2.88 14.67
C GLU A 26 -18.43 -3.45 13.71
N LYS A 27 -19.72 -3.50 14.11
CA LYS A 27 -20.80 -3.99 13.24
C LYS A 27 -21.04 -3.07 12.05
N GLY A 28 -21.21 -1.76 12.28
CA GLY A 28 -21.43 -0.80 11.19
C GLY A 28 -20.23 -0.65 10.26
N ALA A 29 -19.00 -0.77 10.80
CA ALA A 29 -17.78 -0.80 9.99
C ALA A 29 -17.68 -2.10 9.17
N GLY A 30 -18.07 -3.24 9.73
CA GLY A 30 -18.07 -4.54 9.05
C GLY A 30 -19.01 -4.59 7.85
N GLU A 31 -20.25 -4.12 8.01
CA GLU A 31 -21.26 -4.10 6.92
C GLU A 31 -20.84 -3.17 5.78
N SER A 32 -20.27 -2.01 6.13
CA SER A 32 -19.74 -1.04 5.17
C SER A 32 -18.49 -1.56 4.45
N ALA A 33 -17.62 -2.29 5.16
CA ALA A 33 -16.42 -2.88 4.61
C ALA A 33 -16.74 -4.02 3.64
N GLN A 34 -17.70 -4.89 3.99
CA GLN A 34 -18.15 -5.98 3.13
C GLN A 34 -18.74 -5.45 1.82
N SER A 35 -19.65 -4.48 1.88
CA SER A 35 -20.27 -3.90 0.68
C SER A 35 -19.24 -3.21 -0.23
N LYS A 36 -18.21 -2.59 0.34
CA LYS A 36 -17.10 -1.99 -0.43
C LYS A 36 -16.16 -3.06 -1.00
N ALA A 37 -15.88 -4.12 -0.24
CA ALA A 37 -15.05 -5.22 -0.68
C ALA A 37 -15.68 -5.97 -1.86
N GLU A 38 -17.00 -6.19 -1.84
CA GLU A 38 -17.73 -6.81 -2.95
C GLU A 38 -17.64 -5.97 -4.23
N GLN A 39 -17.88 -4.67 -4.14
CA GLN A 39 -17.76 -3.75 -5.29
C GLN A 39 -16.32 -3.68 -5.84
N LEU A 40 -15.32 -3.73 -4.95
CA LEU A 40 -13.92 -3.77 -5.35
C LEU A 40 -13.56 -5.09 -6.03
N LYS A 41 -14.10 -6.21 -5.54
CA LYS A 41 -13.87 -7.53 -6.13
C LYS A 41 -14.46 -7.62 -7.54
N GLU A 42 -15.66 -7.11 -7.74
CA GLU A 42 -16.32 -7.11 -9.06
C GLU A 42 -15.54 -6.26 -10.07
N LYS A 43 -15.21 -5.01 -9.72
CA LYS A 43 -14.41 -4.12 -10.58
C LYS A 43 -13.00 -4.65 -10.81
N GLY A 44 -12.40 -5.26 -9.79
CA GLY A 44 -11.07 -5.85 -9.88
C GLY A 44 -11.04 -7.03 -10.84
N ALA A 45 -12.03 -7.92 -10.77
CA ALA A 45 -12.11 -9.09 -11.65
C ALA A 45 -12.22 -8.68 -13.14
N GLU A 46 -13.07 -7.71 -13.45
CA GLU A 46 -13.23 -7.18 -14.82
C GLU A 46 -11.92 -6.54 -15.35
N TYR A 47 -11.20 -5.83 -14.47
CA TYR A 47 -9.91 -5.22 -14.82
C TYR A 47 -8.80 -6.27 -15.04
N VAL A 48 -8.76 -7.32 -14.22
CA VAL A 48 -7.77 -8.41 -14.35
C VAL A 48 -7.97 -9.16 -15.67
N GLU A 49 -9.23 -9.45 -16.03
CA GLU A 49 -9.56 -10.15 -17.27
C GLU A 49 -9.18 -9.34 -18.52
N SER A 50 -9.36 -8.02 -18.48
CA SER A 50 -9.02 -7.12 -19.59
C SER A 50 -7.52 -6.79 -19.69
N ALA A 51 -6.78 -6.84 -18.58
CA ALA A 51 -5.35 -6.51 -18.54
C ALA A 51 -4.43 -7.60 -19.12
N GLY A 52 -4.85 -8.86 -19.16
CA GLY A 52 -3.99 -10.03 -19.42
C GLY A 52 -3.07 -9.99 -20.65
N ARG A 53 -3.36 -9.15 -21.66
CA ARG A 53 -2.52 -9.00 -22.86
C ARG A 53 -1.40 -7.96 -22.76
N GLN A 54 -1.47 -7.00 -21.82
CA GLN A 54 -0.47 -5.94 -21.68
C GLN A 54 0.49 -6.15 -20.49
N VAL A 55 0.25 -7.19 -19.68
CA VAL A 55 0.97 -7.40 -18.42
C VAL A 55 2.43 -7.80 -18.63
N GLU A 56 2.77 -8.55 -19.68
CA GLU A 56 4.16 -8.96 -19.91
C GLU A 56 5.08 -7.77 -20.22
N ALA A 57 4.62 -6.79 -21.02
CA ALA A 57 5.35 -5.55 -21.24
C ALA A 57 5.45 -4.69 -19.97
N GLY A 58 4.38 -4.66 -19.16
CA GLY A 58 4.37 -3.99 -17.87
C GLY A 58 5.35 -4.62 -16.88
N LYS A 59 5.53 -5.94 -16.92
CA LYS A 59 6.44 -6.70 -16.07
C LYS A 59 7.90 -6.35 -16.32
N GLU A 60 8.30 -6.24 -17.59
CA GLU A 60 9.66 -5.83 -17.96
C GLU A 60 9.95 -4.39 -17.53
N GLN A 61 8.99 -3.48 -17.73
CA GLN A 61 9.10 -2.10 -17.23
C GLN A 61 9.17 -2.03 -15.70
N ALA A 62 8.38 -2.85 -15.01
CA ALA A 62 8.41 -2.94 -13.55
C ALA A 62 9.75 -3.49 -13.05
N ALA A 63 10.29 -4.55 -13.67
CA ALA A 63 11.59 -5.11 -13.33
C ALA A 63 12.72 -4.07 -13.48
N GLY A 64 12.75 -3.33 -14.59
CA GLY A 64 13.72 -2.25 -14.78
C GLY A 64 13.49 -1.04 -13.86
N GLY A 65 12.24 -0.77 -13.46
CA GLY A 65 11.93 0.22 -12.42
C GLY A 65 12.46 -0.19 -11.04
N MET A 66 12.32 -1.47 -10.69
CA MET A 66 12.81 -2.06 -9.45
C MET A 66 14.34 -2.01 -9.39
N GLU A 67 15.04 -2.38 -10.46
CA GLU A 67 16.50 -2.32 -10.50
C GLU A 67 17.03 -0.90 -10.21
N ARG A 68 16.46 0.12 -10.87
CA ARG A 68 16.76 1.53 -10.59
C ARG A 68 16.43 1.94 -9.17
N ALA A 69 15.35 1.42 -8.59
CA ALA A 69 15.01 1.69 -7.19
C ALA A 69 16.05 1.09 -6.23
N ALA A 70 16.53 -0.13 -6.50
CA ALA A 70 17.56 -0.78 -5.71
C ALA A 70 18.89 -0.01 -5.80
N GLU A 71 19.28 0.46 -6.99
CA GLU A 71 20.42 1.35 -7.19
C GLU A 71 20.27 2.66 -6.41
N MET A 72 19.15 3.37 -6.54
CA MET A 72 18.90 4.59 -5.78
C MET A 72 18.95 4.38 -4.26
N VAL A 73 18.45 3.24 -3.77
CA VAL A 73 18.53 2.90 -2.35
C VAL A 73 19.98 2.67 -1.93
N ARG A 74 20.76 1.94 -2.74
CA ARG A 74 22.20 1.75 -2.50
C ARG A 74 22.94 3.08 -2.47
N GLU A 75 22.80 3.92 -3.49
CA GLU A 75 23.43 5.26 -3.53
C GLU A 75 23.02 6.15 -2.35
N ARG A 76 21.74 6.14 -1.96
CA ARG A 76 21.26 6.95 -0.82
C ARG A 76 21.69 6.41 0.53
N THR A 77 22.17 5.18 0.60
CA THR A 77 22.65 4.54 1.83
C THR A 77 24.15 4.33 1.84
N GLU A 78 24.83 4.50 0.70
CA GLU A 78 26.27 4.68 0.61
C GLU A 78 26.72 5.87 1.48
N GLY A 79 27.77 5.65 2.25
CA GLY A 79 28.28 6.62 3.21
C GLY A 79 27.40 6.80 4.46
N LYS A 80 26.23 6.17 4.55
CA LYS A 80 25.46 6.07 5.81
C LYS A 80 25.97 4.86 6.59
N GLY A 81 26.21 5.05 7.89
CA GLY A 81 26.64 3.98 8.79
C GLY A 81 25.49 3.40 9.62
N GLY A 82 25.73 2.23 10.21
CA GLY A 82 24.83 1.60 11.16
C GLY A 82 23.52 1.07 10.53
N MET A 83 22.44 1.11 11.31
CA MET A 83 21.14 0.50 10.98
C MET A 83 20.55 0.97 9.64
N THR A 84 20.85 2.21 9.22
CA THR A 84 20.36 2.75 7.94
C THR A 84 21.01 2.09 6.73
N ALA A 85 22.30 1.74 6.84
CA ALA A 85 23.03 1.05 5.78
C ALA A 85 22.50 -0.39 5.61
N GLU A 86 22.29 -1.07 6.73
CA GLU A 86 21.76 -2.44 6.78
C GLU A 86 20.32 -2.51 6.26
N ALA A 87 19.46 -1.56 6.65
CA ALA A 87 18.11 -1.45 6.13
C ALA A 87 18.10 -1.17 4.61
N GLY A 88 18.99 -0.31 4.13
CA GLY A 88 19.18 -0.04 2.70
C GLY A 88 19.59 -1.29 1.92
N ALA A 89 20.59 -2.02 2.42
CA ALA A 89 21.05 -3.26 1.82
C ALA A 89 19.94 -4.32 1.75
N LYS A 90 19.18 -4.50 2.84
CA LYS A 90 18.05 -5.44 2.88
C LYS A 90 16.93 -5.04 1.93
N ALA A 91 16.64 -3.75 1.82
CA ALA A 91 15.65 -3.24 0.87
C ALA A 91 16.09 -3.49 -0.57
N ALA A 92 17.35 -3.18 -0.91
CA ALA A 92 17.91 -3.42 -2.23
C ALA A 92 17.87 -4.92 -2.61
N GLU A 93 18.27 -5.80 -1.68
CA GLU A 93 18.21 -7.26 -1.88
C GLU A 93 16.76 -7.74 -2.10
N THR A 94 15.80 -7.19 -1.37
CA THR A 94 14.38 -7.55 -1.53
C THR A 94 13.87 -7.14 -2.90
N VAL A 95 14.24 -5.94 -3.36
CA VAL A 95 13.84 -5.40 -4.67
C VAL A 95 14.48 -6.21 -5.81
N GLU A 96 15.73 -6.63 -5.65
CA GLU A 96 16.47 -7.45 -6.63
C GLU A 96 15.89 -8.87 -6.74
N ARG A 97 15.48 -9.47 -5.61
CA ARG A 97 14.73 -10.72 -5.63
C ARG A 97 13.40 -10.58 -6.35
N ALA A 98 12.68 -9.47 -6.10
CA ALA A 98 11.42 -9.20 -6.76
C ALA A 98 11.61 -9.03 -8.28
N SER A 99 12.58 -8.25 -8.74
CA SER A 99 12.85 -8.07 -10.17
C SER A 99 13.24 -9.39 -10.85
N GLY A 100 14.08 -10.20 -10.19
CA GLY A 100 14.46 -11.53 -10.67
C GLY A 100 13.27 -12.49 -10.77
N TYR A 101 12.35 -12.44 -9.80
CA TYR A 101 11.13 -13.24 -9.80
C TYR A 101 10.18 -12.80 -10.92
N LEU A 102 9.95 -11.49 -11.10
CA LEU A 102 9.18 -10.93 -12.21
C LEU A 102 9.74 -11.38 -13.56
N ARG A 103 11.06 -11.35 -13.74
CA ARG A 103 11.69 -11.70 -15.03
C ARG A 103 11.55 -13.18 -15.38
N GLN A 104 11.57 -14.06 -14.38
CA GLN A 104 11.59 -15.51 -14.57
C GLN A 104 10.19 -16.13 -14.66
N HIS A 105 9.18 -15.54 -14.01
CA HIS A 105 7.82 -16.10 -13.97
C HIS A 105 6.89 -15.37 -14.92
N ARG A 106 5.91 -16.08 -15.49
CA ARG A 106 4.87 -15.46 -16.31
C ARG A 106 3.95 -14.63 -15.44
N ALA A 107 3.33 -13.63 -16.04
CA ALA A 107 2.36 -12.77 -15.36
C ALA A 107 1.26 -13.55 -14.60
N GLY A 108 0.75 -14.63 -15.19
CA GLY A 108 -0.26 -15.48 -14.54
C GLY A 108 0.27 -16.21 -13.31
N GLU A 109 1.48 -16.76 -13.38
CA GLU A 109 2.11 -17.46 -12.26
C GLU A 109 2.36 -16.53 -11.08
N ILE A 110 2.79 -15.29 -11.35
CA ILE A 110 2.98 -14.26 -10.33
C ILE A 110 1.65 -13.93 -9.64
N TRP A 111 0.57 -13.79 -10.42
CA TRP A 111 -0.75 -13.50 -9.86
C TRP A 111 -1.29 -14.64 -9.01
N ASP A 112 -1.12 -15.88 -9.45
CA ASP A 112 -1.53 -17.07 -8.71
C ASP A 112 -0.80 -17.17 -7.36
N ASP A 113 0.52 -16.89 -7.35
CA ASP A 113 1.32 -16.88 -6.13
C ASP A 113 0.91 -15.75 -5.17
N ILE A 114 0.58 -14.56 -5.68
CA ILE A 114 0.05 -13.45 -4.87
C ILE A 114 -1.31 -13.83 -4.27
N GLU A 115 -2.23 -14.41 -5.06
CA GLU A 115 -3.55 -14.82 -4.58
C GLU A 115 -3.42 -15.88 -3.47
N LYS A 116 -2.56 -16.88 -3.71
CA LYS A 116 -2.29 -17.92 -2.74
C LYS A 116 -1.71 -17.34 -1.45
N TYR A 117 -0.69 -16.49 -1.54
CA TYR A 117 -0.09 -15.85 -0.37
C TYR A 117 -1.09 -14.97 0.38
N ALA A 118 -1.94 -14.23 -0.33
CA ALA A 118 -2.96 -13.38 0.29
C ALA A 118 -4.01 -14.20 1.04
N ARG A 119 -4.36 -15.37 0.52
CA ARG A 119 -5.29 -16.31 1.15
C ARG A 119 -4.67 -17.00 2.38
N GLU A 120 -3.38 -17.32 2.32
CA GLU A 120 -2.63 -17.96 3.42
C GLU A 120 -2.26 -16.96 4.53
N HIS A 121 -1.99 -15.71 4.18
CA HIS A 121 -1.48 -14.69 5.09
C HIS A 121 -2.24 -13.35 4.96
N PRO A 122 -3.55 -13.31 5.31
CA PRO A 122 -4.40 -12.14 5.08
C PRO A 122 -3.89 -10.87 5.79
N ALA A 123 -3.35 -10.99 7.01
CA ALA A 123 -2.81 -9.85 7.75
C ALA A 123 -1.57 -9.25 7.08
N GLN A 124 -0.65 -10.08 6.59
CA GLN A 124 0.57 -9.63 5.91
C GLN A 124 0.24 -9.05 4.53
N ALA A 125 -0.72 -9.64 3.82
CA ALA A 125 -1.19 -9.14 2.55
C ALA A 125 -1.82 -7.75 2.67
N LEU A 126 -2.67 -7.52 3.67
CA LEU A 126 -3.23 -6.19 3.96
C LEU A 126 -2.15 -5.16 4.27
N ALA A 127 -1.18 -5.52 5.14
CA ALA A 127 -0.06 -4.63 5.45
C ALA A 127 0.77 -4.29 4.20
N GLY A 128 1.06 -5.29 3.37
CA GLY A 128 1.76 -5.11 2.09
C GLY A 128 0.98 -4.22 1.11
N ALA A 129 -0.34 -4.42 1.00
CA ALA A 129 -1.20 -3.62 0.14
C ALA A 129 -1.24 -2.14 0.56
N VAL A 130 -1.26 -1.85 1.86
CA VAL A 130 -1.19 -0.47 2.38
C VAL A 130 0.14 0.19 2.00
N VAL A 131 1.26 -0.52 2.20
CA VAL A 131 2.59 0.01 1.85
C VAL A 131 2.72 0.23 0.34
N ALA A 132 2.34 -0.76 -0.47
CA ALA A 132 2.38 -0.67 -1.92
C ALA A 132 1.48 0.45 -2.44
N GLY A 133 0.25 0.55 -1.94
CA GLY A 133 -0.70 1.60 -2.28
C GLY A 133 -0.20 2.99 -1.92
N PHE A 134 0.45 3.15 -0.76
CA PHE A 134 1.08 4.42 -0.37
C PHE A 134 2.21 4.81 -1.33
N VAL A 135 3.10 3.87 -1.68
CA VAL A 135 4.21 4.15 -2.61
C VAL A 135 3.69 4.54 -3.99
N ILE A 136 2.72 3.80 -4.53
CA ILE A 136 2.10 4.10 -5.82
C ILE A 136 1.39 5.46 -5.77
N GLY A 137 0.59 5.70 -4.74
CA GLY A 137 -0.10 6.98 -4.54
C GLY A 137 0.87 8.17 -4.39
N ARG A 138 2.02 7.96 -3.74
CA ARG A 138 3.10 8.95 -3.59
C ARG A 138 3.76 9.30 -4.92
N MET A 139 3.82 8.36 -5.87
CA MET A 139 4.39 8.58 -7.22
C MET A 139 3.41 9.27 -8.18
N LEU A 140 2.10 9.03 -8.01
CA LEU A 140 1.04 9.61 -8.85
C LEU A 140 0.59 11.01 -8.41
N ARG A 141 1.09 11.53 -7.28
CA ARG A 141 0.81 12.87 -6.76
C ARG A 141 1.98 13.81 -6.95
#